data_AF-A0A950XAF9-F1
#
_entry.id   AF-A0A950XAF9-F1
#
_cell.length_a   1.000
_cell.length_b   1.000
_cell.length_c   1.000
_cell.angle_alpha   90.00
_cell.angle_beta   90.00
_cell.angle_gamma   90.00
#
_symmetry.space_group_name_H-M   'P 1'
#
loop_
_entity.id
_entity.type
_entity.pdbx_description
1 polymer ?
#
loop_
_entity_poly.entity_id
_entity_poly.type
_entity_poly.pdbx_seq_one_letter_code
_entity_poly.pdbx_strand_id
1 'polypeptide(L)'
;GFLNVFLAAAFAWHGERQIASILEEIDPAAFWFDESAHWRTWSLRADEIAEARRDFAHSFGSCSFEEPIAELRALGLDLDG
;
A
#
# COMPACT_ATOMS: atom_id res chain seq x y z
N GLY A 1 3.07 -2.30 -9.35
CA GLY A 1 1.61 -2.56 -9.43
C GLY A 1 0.85 -1.50 -8.66
N PHE A 2 -0.49 -1.59 -8.57
CA PHE A 2 -1.29 -0.58 -7.83
C PHE A 2 -0.93 -0.56 -6.34
N LEU A 3 -0.53 -1.71 -5.79
CA LEU A 3 -0.02 -1.82 -4.41
C LEU A 3 1.12 -0.84 -4.10
N ASN A 4 2.12 -0.75 -4.98
CA ASN A 4 3.26 0.15 -4.80
C ASN A 4 2.80 1.59 -4.74
N VAL A 5 1.84 1.97 -5.59
CA VAL A 5 1.28 3.33 -5.64
C VAL A 5 0.55 3.64 -4.34
N PHE A 6 -0.25 2.70 -3.84
CA PHE A 6 -0.96 2.84 -2.57
C PHE A 6 0.02 2.97 -1.38
N LEU A 7 1.01 2.09 -1.27
CA LEU A 7 1.99 2.16 -0.20
C LEU A 7 2.86 3.41 -0.32
N ALA A 8 3.29 3.78 -1.52
CA ALA A 8 4.01 5.03 -1.76
C ALA A 8 3.21 6.25 -1.29
N ALA A 9 1.90 6.29 -1.57
CA ALA A 9 1.02 7.34 -1.09
C ALA A 9 0.89 7.36 0.44
N ALA A 10 0.72 6.20 1.07
CA ALA A 10 0.60 6.10 2.52
C ALA A 10 1.91 6.47 3.24
N PHE A 11 3.06 6.04 2.72
CA PHE A 11 4.37 6.43 3.24
C PHE A 11 4.61 7.93 3.06
N ALA A 12 4.24 8.51 1.91
CA ALA A 12 4.35 9.95 1.68
C ALA A 12 3.49 10.78 2.66
N TRP A 13 2.28 10.31 2.96
CA TRP A 13 1.40 10.93 3.96
C TRP A 13 2.05 11.02 5.34
N HIS A 14 2.76 9.96 5.74
CA HIS A 14 3.48 9.88 7.01
C HIS A 14 4.91 10.47 6.97
N GLY A 15 5.24 11.22 5.92
CA GLY A 15 6.46 12.03 5.84
C GLY A 15 7.67 11.34 5.20
N GLU A 16 7.50 10.16 4.62
CA GLU A 16 8.57 9.50 3.87
C GLU A 16 8.89 10.26 2.58
N ARG A 17 10.17 10.30 2.21
CA ARG A 17 10.65 11.06 1.04
C ARG A 17 11.16 10.15 -0.07
N GLN A 18 11.47 8.89 0.22
CA GLN A 18 11.94 7.90 -0.76
C GLN A 18 10.79 7.27 -1.57
N ILE A 19 9.83 8.08 -1.99
CA ILE A 19 8.58 7.64 -2.65
C ILE A 19 8.84 7.02 -4.02
N ALA A 20 9.81 7.57 -4.78
CA ALA A 20 10.17 7.06 -6.10
C ALA A 20 10.63 5.58 -6.04
N SER A 21 11.42 5.23 -5.02
CA SER A 21 11.91 3.86 -4.84
C SER A 21 10.80 2.86 -4.51
N ILE A 22 9.74 3.30 -3.85
CA ILE A 22 8.55 2.46 -3.59
C ILE A 22 7.78 2.25 -4.89
N LEU A 23 7.58 3.32 -5.67
CA LEU A 23 6.86 3.27 -6.96
C LEU A 23 7.56 2.36 -7.98
N GLU A 24 8.89 2.40 -8.03
CA GLU A 24 9.73 1.63 -8.96
C GLU A 24 10.01 0.20 -8.50
N GLU A 25 9.56 -0.20 -7.29
CA GLU A 25 9.82 -1.54 -6.78
C GLU A 25 9.14 -2.62 -7.62
N ILE A 26 9.91 -3.57 -8.12
CA ILE A 26 9.41 -4.65 -8.98
C ILE A 26 9.49 -6.01 -8.31
N ASP A 27 10.24 -6.13 -7.22
CA ASP A 27 10.34 -7.36 -6.45
C ASP A 27 9.12 -7.48 -5.51
N PRO A 28 8.18 -8.40 -5.76
CA PRO A 28 7.04 -8.58 -4.88
C PRO A 28 7.45 -9.02 -3.47
N ALA A 29 8.61 -9.67 -3.30
CA ALA A 29 9.11 -10.09 -1.98
C ALA A 29 9.62 -8.90 -1.14
N ALA A 30 9.81 -7.71 -1.74
CA ALA A 30 10.11 -6.49 -1.00
C ALA A 30 8.91 -5.98 -0.20
N PHE A 31 7.70 -6.44 -0.53
CA PHE A 31 6.46 -6.13 0.16
C PHE A 31 5.99 -7.34 0.96
N TRP A 32 5.68 -7.13 2.23
CA TRP A 32 5.15 -8.18 3.09
C TRP A 32 4.24 -7.59 4.16
N PHE A 33 3.39 -8.43 4.74
CA PHE A 33 2.30 -7.99 5.60
C PHE A 33 2.21 -8.88 6.84
N ASP A 34 2.02 -8.23 7.99
CA ASP A 34 1.63 -8.82 9.27
C ASP A 34 0.53 -7.93 9.90
N GLU A 35 0.64 -7.52 11.16
CA GLU A 35 -0.17 -6.45 11.74
C GLU A 35 0.09 -5.06 11.10
N SER A 36 1.12 -4.96 10.27
CA SER A 36 1.56 -3.79 9.52
C SER A 36 1.84 -4.14 8.05
N ALA A 37 1.85 -3.14 7.18
CA ALA A 37 2.35 -3.27 5.82
C ALA A 37 3.81 -2.85 5.76
N HIS A 38 4.65 -3.65 5.11
CA HIS A 38 6.08 -3.42 5.06
C HIS A 38 6.57 -3.24 3.63
N TRP A 39 7.54 -2.35 3.47
CA TRP A 39 8.38 -2.26 2.30
C TRP A 39 9.84 -2.18 2.77
N ARG A 40 10.63 -3.21 2.48
CA ARG A 40 12.02 -3.35 2.95
C ARG A 40 12.12 -3.16 4.47
N THR A 41 12.75 -2.08 4.93
CA THR A 41 12.94 -1.76 6.35
C THR A 41 11.88 -0.81 6.90
N TRP A 42 10.96 -0.34 6.05
CA TRP A 42 9.92 0.60 6.39
C TRP A 42 8.60 -0.14 6.65
N SER A 43 7.83 0.36 7.60
CA SER A 43 6.55 -0.22 8.00
C SER A 43 5.51 0.87 8.20
N LEU A 44 4.25 0.51 7.92
CA LEU A 44 3.06 1.29 8.24
C LEU A 44 2.11 0.41 9.03
N ARG A 45 1.70 0.88 10.20
CA ARG A 45 0.70 0.18 11.00
C ARG A 45 -0.68 0.27 10.36
N ALA A 46 -1.58 -0.65 10.72
CA ALA A 46 -2.95 -0.65 10.23
C ALA A 46 -3.71 0.68 10.46
N ASP A 47 -3.47 1.37 11.59
CA ASP A 47 -4.06 2.69 11.88
C ASP A 47 -3.54 3.78 10.94
N GLU A 48 -2.25 3.77 10.64
CA GLU A 48 -1.58 4.71 9.72
C GLU A 48 -2.05 4.53 8.27
N ILE A 49 -2.23 3.27 7.86
CA ILE A 49 -2.80 2.92 6.54
C ILE A 49 -4.26 3.38 6.48
N ALA A 50 -5.03 3.17 7.54
CA ALA A 50 -6.43 3.57 7.60
C ALA A 50 -6.59 5.10 7.57
N GLU A 51 -5.69 5.85 8.21
CA GLU A 51 -5.63 7.31 8.14
C GLU A 51 -5.31 7.79 6.72
N ALA A 52 -4.24 7.28 6.11
CA ALA A 52 -3.89 7.62 4.73
C ALA A 52 -5.04 7.27 3.75
N ARG A 53 -5.75 6.17 3.98
CA ARG A 53 -6.91 5.78 3.17
C ARG A 53 -8.08 6.76 3.31
N ARG A 54 -8.36 7.26 4.52
CA ARG A 54 -9.47 8.16 4.84
C ARG A 54 -9.23 9.63 4.49
N ASP A 55 -7.97 10.06 4.49
CA ASP A 55 -7.67 11.50 4.38
C ASP A 55 -6.92 11.85 3.08
N PHE A 56 -6.31 10.85 2.43
CA PHE A 56 -5.45 11.07 1.25
C PHE A 56 -5.84 10.22 0.04
N ALA A 57 -6.15 8.94 0.22
CA ALA A 57 -6.41 8.00 -0.87
C ALA A 57 -7.89 7.89 -1.30
N HIS A 58 -8.62 9.01 -1.32
CA HIS A 58 -10.01 9.02 -1.76
C HIS A 58 -10.17 8.87 -3.29
N SER A 59 -9.15 9.25 -4.07
CA SER A 59 -9.21 9.23 -5.54
C SER A 59 -7.82 9.19 -6.20
N PHE A 60 -7.20 8.01 -6.31
CA PHE A 60 -6.09 7.81 -7.26
C PHE A 60 -6.66 7.46 -8.65
N GLY A 61 -7.38 8.43 -9.25
CA GLY A 61 -7.87 8.36 -10.64
C GLY A 61 -9.26 7.72 -10.84
N SER A 62 -10.30 8.57 -10.94
CA SER A 62 -11.63 8.38 -11.55
C SER A 62 -12.52 7.15 -11.27
N CYS A 63 -12.03 5.99 -10.85
CA CYS A 63 -12.86 4.80 -10.63
C CYS A 63 -12.34 3.97 -9.44
N SER A 64 -13.32 3.36 -8.77
CA SER A 64 -13.32 2.61 -7.51
C SER A 64 -12.02 1.94 -7.00
N PHE A 65 -11.91 1.90 -5.67
CA PHE A 65 -10.96 1.14 -4.85
C PHE A 65 -11.15 -0.40 -4.93
N GLU A 66 -11.96 -0.90 -5.87
CA GLU A 66 -12.21 -2.34 -6.08
C GLU A 66 -11.02 -3.05 -6.75
N GLU A 67 -10.41 -2.43 -7.77
CA GLU A 67 -9.30 -3.01 -8.54
C GLU A 67 -8.05 -3.34 -7.68
N PRO A 68 -7.65 -2.49 -6.71
CA PRO A 68 -6.49 -2.77 -5.86
C PRO A 68 -6.74 -3.89 -4.84
N ILE A 69 -7.97 -4.01 -4.32
CA ILE A 69 -8.35 -5.12 -3.44
C ILE A 69 -8.30 -6.42 -4.24
N ALA A 70 -8.78 -6.43 -5.49
CA ALA A 70 -8.70 -7.59 -6.35
C ALA A 70 -7.24 -8.03 -6.65
N GLU A 71 -6.30 -7.10 -6.83
CA GLU A 71 -4.87 -7.42 -6.95
C GLU A 71 -4.29 -8.02 -5.67
N LEU A 72 -4.65 -7.49 -4.49
CA LEU A 72 -4.24 -8.06 -3.19
C LEU A 72 -4.77 -9.48 -2.99
N ARG A 73 -6.01 -9.74 -3.40
CA ARG A 73 -6.60 -11.09 -3.41
C ARG A 73 -5.85 -12.04 -4.35
N ALA A 74 -5.48 -11.56 -5.54
CA ALA A 74 -4.70 -12.33 -6.51
C ALA A 74 -3.29 -12.67 -6.00
N LEU A 75 -2.73 -11.86 -5.09
CA LEU A 75 -1.47 -12.12 -4.39
C LEU A 75 -1.62 -13.10 -3.20
N GLY A 76 -2.83 -13.57 -2.90
CA GLY A 76 -3.09 -14.55 -1.83
C GLY A 76 -3.11 -13.98 -0.42
N LEU A 77 -3.28 -12.66 -0.28
CA LEU A 77 -3.29 -11.96 1.02
C LEU A 77 -4.68 -11.86 1.66
N ASP A 78 -5.72 -12.37 1.00
CA ASP A 78 -7.03 -12.54 1.60
C ASP A 78 -6.97 -13.74 2.55
N LEU A 79 -6.72 -13.45 3.83
CA LEU A 79 -6.92 -14.40 4.90
C LEU A 79 -8.44 -14.52 5.12
N ASP A 80 -9.02 -15.61 4.62
CA ASP A 80 -10.26 -16.12 5.19
C ASP A 80 -9.99 -16.46 6.67
N GLY A 81 -10.51 -15.64 7.59
CA GLY A 81 -10.54 -15.88 9.04
C GLY A 81 -10.37 -14.64 9.89
#